data_AF-E2B4E3-F1
#
_entry.id   AF-E2B4E3-F1
#
_cell.length_a   1.000
_cell.length_b   1.000
_cell.length_c   1.000
_cell.angle_alpha   90.00
_cell.angle_beta   90.00
_cell.angle_gamma   90.00
#
_symmetry.space_group_name_H-M   'P 1'
#
loop_
_entity.id
_entity.type
_entity.pdbx_description
1 polymer ?
#
loop_
_entity_poly.entity_id
_entity_poly.type
_entity_poly.pdbx_seq_one_letter_code
_entity_poly.pdbx_strand_id
1 'polypeptide(L)'
;MHILPVSFALLTYTGYWRPVHWPVNSIKYWMYNIYSSFMLTLLQSFVFYGLVDTFSSASLQEFVDKLYLFLSVFGVSIKLLHLFIRRRRIIGLGDMLLKENCIPRDADEKLIQQKFDRNARRITIACGVLNESCAMFATFAQFYPLLKTSTLPVYNWAPFDLSSMAVFLPMLIYQSFALCLCANSSVAHETLISGLMIQICAQFEILCHRAHILPILLKQAEKDSESKQDLRTREKLIVRDLIQHHLYVYKWVFTGN
;
A
#
# COMPACT_ATOMS: atom_id res chain seq x y z
N MET A 1 -11.30 4.42 -1.20
CA MET A 1 -11.33 4.16 0.26
C MET A 1 -11.11 5.50 0.94
N HIS A 2 -11.79 5.76 2.05
CA HIS A 2 -11.62 7.01 2.81
C HIS A 2 -10.28 7.05 3.56
N ILE A 3 -9.76 5.88 3.93
CA ILE A 3 -8.48 5.70 4.63
C ILE A 3 -7.36 5.55 3.60
N LEU A 4 -6.25 6.28 3.80
CA LEU A 4 -5.03 6.26 2.96
C LEU A 4 -5.29 6.50 1.45
N PRO A 5 -5.94 7.61 1.08
CA PRO A 5 -6.39 7.83 -0.30
C PRO A 5 -5.24 7.85 -1.32
N VAL A 6 -4.06 8.33 -0.93
CA VAL A 6 -2.90 8.45 -1.82
C VAL A 6 -2.32 7.09 -2.19
N SER A 7 -2.10 6.20 -1.21
CA SER A 7 -1.56 4.85 -1.48
C SER A 7 -2.52 4.02 -2.33
N PHE A 8 -3.83 4.09 -2.04
CA PHE A 8 -4.83 3.42 -2.87
C PHE A 8 -4.97 4.05 -4.26
N ALA A 9 -4.80 5.36 -4.40
CA ALA A 9 -4.79 6.01 -5.71
C ALA A 9 -3.61 5.53 -6.56
N LEU A 10 -2.41 5.43 -5.98
CA LEU A 10 -1.23 4.87 -6.64
C LEU A 10 -1.47 3.42 -7.08
N LEU A 11 -1.99 2.56 -6.20
CA LEU A 11 -2.34 1.17 -6.54
C LEU A 11 -3.44 1.07 -7.61
N THR A 12 -4.36 2.04 -7.64
CA THR A 12 -5.42 2.09 -8.67
C THR A 12 -4.82 2.49 -10.02
N TYR A 13 -3.92 3.47 -10.03
CA TYR A 13 -3.22 3.92 -11.24
C TYR A 13 -2.35 2.80 -11.82
N THR A 14 -1.59 2.09 -10.99
CA THR A 14 -0.75 0.96 -11.44
C THR A 14 -1.57 -0.30 -11.81
N GLY A 15 -2.89 -0.28 -11.61
CA GLY A 15 -3.77 -1.38 -12.02
C GLY A 15 -3.92 -2.50 -11.00
N TYR A 16 -3.32 -2.40 -9.82
CA TYR A 16 -3.32 -3.47 -8.83
C TYR A 16 -4.41 -3.36 -7.76
N TRP A 17 -5.10 -2.21 -7.67
CA TRP A 17 -6.22 -2.05 -6.74
C TRP A 17 -7.47 -1.45 -7.38
N ARG A 18 -8.47 -2.31 -7.63
CA ARG A 18 -9.79 -1.84 -8.06
C ARG A 18 -10.49 -1.03 -6.96
N PRO A 19 -11.12 0.12 -7.25
CA PRO A 19 -11.95 0.82 -6.28
C PRO A 19 -13.13 -0.02 -5.80
N VAL A 20 -13.48 0.09 -4.51
CA VAL A 20 -14.49 -0.76 -3.85
C VAL A 20 -15.93 -0.38 -4.24
N HIS A 21 -16.17 0.87 -4.60
CA HIS A 21 -17.51 1.42 -4.84
C HIS A 21 -18.09 1.08 -6.23
N TRP A 22 -17.38 0.33 -7.07
CA TRP A 22 -17.84 0.02 -8.42
C TRP A 22 -18.73 -1.23 -8.43
N PRO A 23 -19.99 -1.13 -8.92
CA PRO A 23 -20.88 -2.28 -8.97
C PRO A 23 -20.38 -3.28 -10.01
N VAL A 24 -20.56 -4.57 -9.73
CA VAL A 24 -20.05 -5.70 -10.54
C VAL A 24 -20.57 -5.65 -11.98
N ASN A 25 -21.79 -5.14 -12.19
CA ASN A 25 -22.43 -5.05 -13.50
C ASN A 25 -22.02 -3.79 -14.29
N SER A 26 -21.11 -2.96 -13.78
CA SER A 26 -20.66 -1.77 -14.50
C SER A 26 -19.63 -2.10 -15.57
N ILE A 27 -19.70 -1.44 -16.73
CA ILE A 27 -18.66 -1.49 -17.76
C ILE A 27 -17.29 -1.10 -17.17
N LYS A 28 -17.25 -0.13 -16.24
CA LYS A 28 -16.02 0.30 -15.55
C LYS A 28 -15.34 -0.84 -14.78
N TYR A 29 -16.15 -1.73 -14.19
CA TYR A 29 -15.66 -2.89 -13.45
C TYR A 29 -14.93 -3.87 -14.36
N TRP A 30 -15.54 -4.19 -15.51
CA TRP A 30 -14.95 -5.11 -16.49
C TRP A 30 -13.72 -4.52 -17.18
N MET A 31 -13.79 -3.26 -17.62
CA MET A 31 -12.64 -2.57 -18.22
C MET A 31 -11.43 -2.58 -17.29
N TYR A 32 -11.64 -2.30 -16.00
CA TYR A 32 -10.55 -2.30 -15.03
C TYR A 32 -10.01 -3.70 -14.74
N ASN A 33 -10.84 -4.75 -14.77
CA ASN A 33 -10.32 -6.11 -14.62
C ASN A 33 -9.43 -6.52 -15.79
N ILE A 34 -9.82 -6.14 -17.02
CA ILE A 34 -8.98 -6.36 -18.21
C ILE A 34 -7.67 -5.59 -18.05
N TYR A 35 -7.74 -4.32 -17.63
CA TYR A 35 -6.56 -3.50 -17.33
C TYR A 35 -5.65 -4.12 -16.27
N SER A 36 -6.21 -4.56 -15.13
CA SER A 36 -5.47 -5.24 -14.07
C SER A 36 -4.81 -6.53 -14.55
N SER A 37 -5.54 -7.33 -15.35
CA SER A 37 -5.00 -8.56 -15.92
C SER A 37 -3.84 -8.25 -16.86
N PHE A 38 -3.98 -7.25 -17.72
CA PHE A 38 -2.93 -6.80 -18.61
C PHE A 38 -1.68 -6.33 -17.85
N MET A 39 -1.85 -5.50 -16.82
CA MET A 39 -0.75 -5.03 -15.98
C MET A 39 -0.04 -6.16 -15.23
N LEU A 40 -0.80 -7.13 -14.71
CA LEU A 40 -0.24 -8.31 -14.07
C LEU A 40 0.56 -9.15 -15.07
N THR A 41 0.01 -9.43 -16.25
CA THR A 41 0.71 -10.16 -17.31
C THR A 41 2.00 -9.46 -17.72
N LEU A 42 1.97 -8.13 -17.87
CA LEU A 42 3.15 -7.31 -18.21
C LEU A 42 4.25 -7.43 -17.14
N LEU A 43 3.89 -7.42 -15.86
CA LEU A 43 4.85 -7.61 -14.79
C LEU A 43 5.42 -9.04 -14.77
N GLN A 44 4.58 -10.06 -14.95
CA GLN A 44 5.05 -11.46 -14.97
C GLN A 44 5.96 -11.73 -16.17
N SER A 45 5.67 -11.17 -17.34
CA SER A 45 6.58 -11.26 -18.49
C SER A 45 7.90 -10.58 -18.18
N PHE A 46 7.91 -9.43 -17.50
CA PHE A 46 9.15 -8.73 -17.12
C PHE A 46 10.00 -9.55 -16.14
N VAL A 47 9.38 -10.21 -15.15
CA VAL A 47 10.05 -11.17 -14.25
C VAL A 47 10.68 -12.32 -15.05
N PHE A 48 9.94 -12.86 -16.01
CA PHE A 48 10.43 -13.95 -16.86
C PHE A 48 11.65 -13.54 -17.68
N TYR A 49 11.63 -12.34 -18.30
CA TYR A 49 12.83 -11.79 -18.97
C TYR A 49 14.02 -11.70 -18.02
N GLY A 50 13.81 -11.22 -16.79
CA GLY A 50 14.87 -11.13 -15.79
C GLY A 50 15.44 -12.48 -15.37
N LEU A 51 14.59 -13.50 -15.25
CA LEU A 51 15.01 -14.87 -14.94
C LEU A 51 15.94 -15.42 -16.05
N VAL A 52 15.51 -15.30 -17.31
CA VAL A 52 16.28 -15.80 -18.45
C VAL A 52 17.59 -15.03 -18.63
N ASP A 53 17.56 -13.70 -18.48
CA ASP A 53 18.77 -12.86 -18.59
C ASP A 53 19.79 -13.16 -17.48
N THR A 54 19.31 -13.48 -16.28
CA THR A 54 20.16 -13.90 -15.15
C THR A 54 20.80 -15.25 -15.45
N PHE A 55 20.06 -16.27 -15.90
CA PHE A 55 20.65 -17.57 -16.21
C PHE A 55 21.54 -17.57 -17.46
N SER A 56 21.34 -16.62 -18.36
CA SER A 56 22.15 -16.48 -19.59
C SER A 56 23.43 -15.67 -19.38
N SER A 57 23.74 -15.27 -18.14
CA SER A 57 24.97 -14.52 -17.84
C SER A 57 26.22 -15.38 -18.06
N ALA A 58 27.22 -14.83 -18.75
CA ALA A 58 28.46 -15.54 -19.03
C ALA A 58 29.46 -15.53 -17.86
N SER A 59 29.42 -14.48 -17.01
CA SER A 59 30.34 -14.30 -15.88
C SER A 59 29.63 -14.39 -14.53
N LEU A 60 30.33 -14.87 -13.50
CA LEU A 60 29.80 -14.97 -12.13
C LEU A 60 29.45 -13.59 -11.55
N GLN A 61 30.23 -12.56 -11.89
CA GLN A 61 29.96 -11.20 -11.43
C GLN A 61 28.66 -10.67 -12.03
N GLU A 62 28.49 -10.79 -13.35
CA GLU A 62 27.24 -10.39 -14.02
C GLU A 62 26.04 -11.20 -13.52
N PHE A 63 26.23 -12.49 -13.25
CA PHE A 63 25.19 -13.34 -12.66
C PHE A 63 24.70 -12.75 -11.33
N VAL A 64 25.61 -12.40 -10.42
CA VAL A 64 25.26 -11.86 -9.10
C VAL A 64 24.57 -10.51 -9.22
N ASP A 65 25.07 -9.62 -10.07
CA ASP A 65 24.50 -8.29 -10.28
C ASP A 65 23.07 -8.38 -10.87
N LYS A 66 22.86 -9.25 -11.87
CA LYS A 66 21.54 -9.50 -12.45
C LYS A 66 20.59 -10.21 -11.48
N LEU A 67 21.09 -11.18 -10.71
CA LEU A 67 20.31 -11.92 -9.72
C LEU A 67 19.73 -10.98 -8.66
N TYR A 68 20.51 -9.98 -8.21
CA TYR A 68 20.03 -8.97 -7.26
C TYR A 68 18.84 -8.18 -7.83
N LEU A 69 18.95 -7.71 -9.07
CA LEU A 69 17.86 -6.99 -9.75
C LEU A 69 16.63 -7.89 -9.95
N PHE A 70 16.83 -9.13 -10.40
CA PHE A 70 15.77 -10.12 -10.56
C PHE A 70 15.03 -10.37 -9.24
N LEU A 71 15.75 -10.63 -8.14
CA LEU A 71 15.15 -10.90 -6.83
C LEU A 71 14.31 -9.72 -6.33
N SER A 72 14.75 -8.48 -6.59
CA SER A 72 13.98 -7.28 -6.26
C SER A 72 12.63 -7.25 -6.99
N VAL A 73 12.64 -7.44 -8.33
CA VAL A 73 11.42 -7.44 -9.16
C VAL A 73 10.50 -8.62 -8.82
N PHE A 74 11.09 -9.79 -8.55
CA PHE A 74 10.36 -10.98 -8.12
C PHE A 74 9.67 -10.74 -6.76
N GLY A 75 10.36 -10.08 -5.82
CA GLY A 75 9.80 -9.68 -4.54
C GLY A 75 8.57 -8.77 -4.70
N VAL A 76 8.62 -7.79 -5.60
CA VAL A 76 7.46 -6.93 -5.90
C VAL A 76 6.29 -7.74 -6.47
N SER A 77 6.59 -8.72 -7.33
CA SER A 77 5.56 -9.60 -7.91
C SER A 77 4.85 -10.43 -6.84
N ILE A 78 5.59 -10.97 -5.86
CA ILE A 78 5.01 -11.66 -4.70
C ILE A 78 4.15 -10.71 -3.86
N LYS A 79 4.64 -9.49 -3.56
CA LYS A 79 3.88 -8.47 -2.81
C LYS A 79 2.52 -8.19 -3.48
N LEU A 80 2.50 -8.09 -4.80
CA LEU A 80 1.27 -7.82 -5.55
C LEU A 80 0.30 -9.01 -5.57
N LEU A 81 0.79 -10.23 -5.74
CA LEU A 81 -0.05 -11.43 -5.63
C LEU A 81 -0.67 -11.52 -4.23
N HIS A 82 0.12 -11.22 -3.19
CA HIS A 82 -0.34 -11.19 -1.81
C HIS A 82 -1.42 -10.11 -1.60
N LEU A 83 -1.26 -8.92 -2.18
CA LEU A 83 -2.26 -7.85 -2.18
C LEU A 83 -3.60 -8.33 -2.78
N PHE A 84 -3.57 -9.04 -3.91
CA PHE A 84 -4.77 -9.59 -4.53
C PHE A 84 -5.45 -10.65 -3.65
N ILE A 85 -4.68 -11.59 -3.11
CA ILE A 85 -5.20 -12.65 -2.23
C ILE A 85 -5.81 -12.07 -0.95
N ARG A 86 -5.11 -11.12 -0.31
CA ARG A 86 -5.53 -10.50 0.95
C ARG A 86 -6.48 -9.31 0.77
N ARG A 87 -6.91 -9.00 -0.45
CA ARG A 87 -7.78 -7.85 -0.74
C ARG A 87 -9.00 -7.74 0.17
N ARG A 88 -9.73 -8.85 0.39
CA ARG A 88 -10.91 -8.87 1.29
C ARG A 88 -10.55 -8.50 2.73
N ARG A 89 -9.39 -8.96 3.20
CA ARG A 89 -8.88 -8.69 4.54
C ARG A 89 -8.51 -7.22 4.69
N ILE A 90 -7.83 -6.64 3.69
CA ILE A 90 -7.48 -5.22 3.67
C ILE A 90 -8.73 -4.32 3.65
N ILE A 91 -9.77 -4.71 2.88
CA ILE A 91 -11.06 -4.02 2.91
C ILE A 91 -11.68 -4.10 4.30
N GLY A 92 -11.71 -5.30 4.91
CA GLY A 92 -12.21 -5.47 6.27
C GLY A 92 -11.47 -4.64 7.32
N LEU A 93 -10.15 -4.48 7.20
CA LEU A 93 -9.36 -3.60 8.08
C LEU A 93 -9.78 -2.13 7.92
N GLY A 94 -10.01 -1.67 6.69
CA GLY A 94 -10.54 -0.34 6.43
C GLY A 94 -11.93 -0.13 7.03
N ASP A 95 -12.82 -1.11 6.86
CA ASP A 95 -14.19 -1.05 7.38
C ASP A 95 -14.23 -1.09 8.92
N MET A 96 -13.29 -1.81 9.56
CA MET A 96 -13.15 -1.81 11.02
C MET A 96 -12.83 -0.42 11.58
N LEU A 97 -11.97 0.35 10.90
CA LEU A 97 -11.63 1.72 11.29
C LEU A 97 -12.80 2.70 11.15
N LEU A 98 -13.81 2.35 10.33
CA LEU A 98 -15.02 3.16 10.13
C LEU A 98 -16.15 2.79 11.10
N LYS A 99 -15.95 1.85 12.03
CA LYS A 99 -16.95 1.51 13.05
C LYS A 99 -17.05 2.58 14.13
N GLU A 100 -18.25 2.76 14.70
CA GLU A 100 -18.57 3.76 15.72
C GLU A 100 -17.58 3.84 16.90
N ASN A 101 -17.00 2.70 17.30
CA ASN A 101 -16.04 2.68 18.40
C ASN A 101 -14.68 3.29 18.02
N CYS A 102 -14.29 3.22 16.74
CA CYS A 102 -13.01 3.71 16.21
C CYS A 102 -13.09 5.15 15.67
N ILE A 103 -14.31 5.71 15.58
CA ILE A 103 -14.53 7.09 15.16
C ILE A 103 -14.19 8.04 16.34
N PRO A 104 -13.44 9.13 16.09
CA PRO A 104 -13.18 10.17 17.07
C PRO A 104 -14.48 10.81 17.59
N ARG A 105 -14.62 10.93 18.91
CA ARG A 105 -15.83 11.45 19.58
C ARG A 105 -15.67 12.88 20.12
N ASP A 106 -14.47 13.24 20.53
CA ASP A 106 -14.14 14.56 21.06
C ASP A 106 -13.17 15.32 20.12
N ALA A 107 -12.92 16.58 20.47
CA ALA A 107 -12.00 17.41 19.71
C ALA A 107 -10.55 16.89 19.78
N ASP A 108 -10.15 16.29 20.90
CA ASP A 108 -8.79 15.82 21.16
C ASP A 108 -8.46 14.55 20.35
N GLU A 109 -9.35 13.55 20.35
CA GLU A 109 -9.33 12.37 19.48
C GLU A 109 -9.30 12.77 18.01
N LYS A 110 -10.05 13.81 17.63
CA LYS A 110 -10.04 14.31 16.24
C LYS A 110 -8.68 14.92 15.89
N LEU A 111 -8.05 15.66 16.81
CA LEU A 111 -6.71 16.20 16.62
C LEU A 111 -5.66 15.08 16.54
N ILE A 112 -5.78 14.05 17.38
CA ILE A 112 -4.93 12.85 17.34
C ILE A 112 -5.03 12.18 15.96
N GLN A 113 -6.25 11.86 15.52
CA GLN A 113 -6.47 11.21 14.22
C GLN A 113 -5.91 12.04 13.06
N GLN A 114 -6.19 13.35 13.04
CA GLN A 114 -5.69 14.26 12.00
C GLN A 114 -4.15 14.34 11.96
N LYS A 115 -3.49 14.31 13.12
CA LYS A 115 -2.02 14.29 13.21
C LYS A 115 -1.46 13.05 12.52
N PHE A 116 -2.00 11.87 12.81
CA PHE A 116 -1.54 10.62 12.21
C PHE A 116 -1.90 10.51 10.73
N ASP A 117 -3.09 10.95 10.32
CA ASP A 117 -3.50 11.02 8.91
C ASP A 117 -2.57 11.92 8.09
N ARG A 118 -2.22 13.09 8.63
CA ARG A 118 -1.28 14.02 8.00
C ARG A 118 0.11 13.39 7.87
N ASN A 119 0.57 12.68 8.90
CA ASN A 119 1.87 12.00 8.87
C ASN A 119 1.89 10.88 7.82
N ALA A 120 0.88 10.02 7.79
CA ALA A 120 0.75 8.96 6.79
C ALA A 120 0.72 9.52 5.36
N ARG A 121 -0.03 10.60 5.14
CA ARG A 121 -0.09 11.30 3.84
C ARG A 121 1.26 11.89 3.46
N ARG A 122 1.97 12.54 4.41
CA ARG A 122 3.28 13.16 4.16
C ARG A 122 4.33 12.12 3.80
N ILE A 123 4.38 11.00 4.53
CA ILE A 123 5.28 9.88 4.23
C ILE A 123 5.01 9.34 2.84
N THR A 124 3.74 9.08 2.51
CA THR A 124 3.36 8.55 1.19
C THR A 124 3.78 9.49 0.05
N ILE A 125 3.51 10.80 0.19
CA ILE A 125 3.90 11.79 -0.82
C ILE A 125 5.43 11.89 -0.93
N ALA A 126 6.14 11.91 0.19
CA ALA A 126 7.60 11.99 0.20
C ALA A 126 8.23 10.77 -0.50
N CYS A 127 7.77 9.55 -0.18
CA CYS A 127 8.23 8.33 -0.85
C CYS A 127 7.92 8.35 -2.35
N GLY A 128 6.72 8.80 -2.74
CA GLY A 128 6.35 8.93 -4.16
C GLY A 128 7.23 9.93 -4.91
N VAL A 129 7.45 11.12 -4.36
CA VAL A 129 8.31 12.15 -4.97
C VAL A 129 9.76 11.67 -5.08
N LEU A 130 10.29 11.03 -4.03
CA LEU A 130 11.64 10.46 -4.06
C LEU A 130 11.76 9.40 -5.14
N ASN A 131 10.79 8.49 -5.25
CA ASN A 131 10.77 7.44 -6.28
C ASN A 131 10.77 8.04 -7.70
N GLU A 132 9.87 8.98 -7.98
CA GLU A 132 9.80 9.64 -9.29
C GLU A 132 11.05 10.45 -9.60
N SER A 133 11.63 11.13 -8.60
CA SER A 133 12.90 11.86 -8.78
C SER A 133 14.06 10.92 -9.13
N CYS A 134 14.13 9.75 -8.50
CA CYS A 134 15.12 8.72 -8.79
C CYS A 134 14.93 8.18 -10.20
N ALA A 135 13.69 7.87 -10.60
CA ALA A 135 13.36 7.39 -11.93
C ALA A 135 13.71 8.42 -13.02
N MET A 136 13.39 9.70 -12.80
CA MET A 136 13.78 10.79 -13.70
C MET A 136 15.30 10.87 -13.83
N PHE A 137 16.03 10.91 -12.71
CA PHE A 137 17.50 11.02 -12.73
C PHE A 137 18.14 9.83 -13.46
N ALA A 138 17.69 8.60 -13.16
CA ALA A 138 18.15 7.40 -13.84
C ALA A 138 17.90 7.46 -15.35
N THR A 139 16.70 7.90 -15.76
CA THR A 139 16.34 8.04 -17.17
C THR A 139 17.23 9.08 -17.86
N PHE A 140 17.35 10.30 -17.30
CA PHE A 140 18.17 11.36 -17.90
C PHE A 140 19.65 10.99 -18.00
N ALA A 141 20.21 10.36 -16.96
CA ALA A 141 21.62 9.96 -16.95
C ALA A 141 21.93 8.84 -17.96
N GLN A 142 21.00 7.88 -18.11
CA GLN A 142 21.21 6.69 -18.93
C GLN A 142 20.72 6.85 -20.38
N PHE A 143 19.89 7.86 -20.69
CA PHE A 143 19.26 8.01 -22.01
C PHE A 143 20.28 8.09 -23.16
N TYR A 144 21.30 8.95 -23.01
CA TYR A 144 22.31 9.13 -24.07
C TYR A 144 23.22 7.91 -24.24
N PRO A 145 23.76 7.29 -23.17
CA PRO A 145 24.47 6.01 -23.27
C PRO A 145 23.65 4.91 -23.94
N LEU A 146 22.42 4.66 -23.48
CA LEU A 146 21.56 3.57 -23.97
C LEU A 146 21.28 3.68 -25.47
N LEU A 147 21.02 4.90 -25.97
CA LEU A 147 20.81 5.15 -27.40
C LEU A 147 22.08 4.94 -28.23
N LYS A 148 23.24 5.33 -27.69
CA LYS A 148 24.51 5.21 -28.40
C LYS A 148 25.01 3.76 -28.47
N THR A 149 24.81 2.98 -27.41
CA THR A 149 25.28 1.59 -27.31
C THR A 149 24.24 0.57 -27.74
N SER A 150 22.99 0.98 -28.01
CA SER A 150 21.86 0.06 -28.28
C SER A 150 21.70 -1.01 -27.19
N THR A 151 21.98 -0.64 -25.94
CA THR A 151 21.84 -1.51 -24.79
C THR A 151 20.50 -1.29 -24.11
N LEU A 152 19.94 -2.35 -23.53
CA LEU A 152 18.67 -2.28 -22.81
C LEU A 152 18.89 -1.79 -21.37
N PRO A 153 17.89 -1.16 -20.74
CA PRO A 153 18.08 -0.50 -19.44
C PRO A 153 18.27 -1.46 -18.26
N VAL A 154 17.70 -2.68 -18.34
CA VAL A 154 17.66 -3.62 -17.21
C VAL A 154 18.13 -5.01 -17.63
N TYR A 155 17.56 -5.58 -18.68
CA TYR A 155 17.87 -6.95 -19.12
C TYR A 155 18.40 -6.93 -20.55
N ASN A 156 19.58 -7.54 -20.74
CA ASN A 156 20.25 -7.54 -22.05
C ASN A 156 19.75 -8.67 -22.97
N TRP A 157 19.14 -9.71 -22.40
CA TRP A 157 18.58 -10.82 -23.16
C TRP A 157 17.24 -10.48 -23.83
N ALA A 158 17.12 -10.81 -25.12
CA ALA A 158 15.87 -10.83 -25.88
C ALA A 158 15.83 -12.05 -26.81
N PRO A 159 14.66 -12.64 -27.08
CA PRO A 159 14.53 -13.81 -27.96
C PRO A 159 14.64 -13.48 -29.46
N PHE A 160 14.88 -12.21 -29.80
CA PHE A 160 14.95 -11.70 -31.16
C PHE A 160 16.14 -10.74 -31.30
N ASP A 161 16.66 -10.61 -32.53
CA ASP A 161 17.79 -9.74 -32.81
C ASP A 161 17.42 -8.27 -32.61
N LEU A 162 18.09 -7.63 -31.66
CA LEU A 162 17.94 -6.20 -31.32
C LEU A 162 18.66 -5.28 -32.32
N SER A 163 19.17 -5.80 -33.44
CA SER A 163 19.91 -5.05 -34.45
C SER A 163 19.07 -4.03 -35.20
N SER A 164 17.75 -4.23 -35.26
CA SER A 164 16.82 -3.31 -35.93
C SER A 164 16.22 -2.32 -34.93
N MET A 165 16.31 -1.03 -35.24
CA MET A 165 15.71 0.06 -34.45
C MET A 165 14.20 -0.14 -34.23
N ALA A 166 13.51 -0.74 -35.20
CA ALA A 166 12.08 -1.03 -35.12
C ALA A 166 11.70 -2.05 -34.04
N VAL A 167 12.64 -2.90 -33.62
CA VAL A 167 12.46 -3.91 -32.56
C VAL A 167 13.06 -3.43 -31.24
N PHE A 168 14.20 -2.74 -31.30
CA PHE A 168 14.86 -2.15 -30.14
C PHE A 168 13.98 -1.12 -29.42
N LEU A 169 13.36 -0.19 -30.15
CA LEU A 169 12.60 0.90 -29.54
C LEU A 169 11.36 0.41 -28.75
N PRO A 170 10.51 -0.50 -29.27
CA PRO A 170 9.44 -1.09 -28.47
C PRO A 170 9.94 -1.82 -27.22
N MET A 171 11.06 -2.55 -27.31
CA MET A 171 11.65 -3.28 -26.18
C MET A 171 12.18 -2.32 -25.10
N LEU A 172 12.82 -1.23 -25.51
CA LEU A 172 13.27 -0.16 -24.63
C LEU A 172 12.09 0.45 -23.87
N ILE A 173 11.03 0.83 -24.59
CA ILE A 173 9.80 1.38 -23.99
C ILE A 173 9.17 0.38 -23.02
N TYR A 174 9.07 -0.89 -23.41
CA TYR A 174 8.53 -1.95 -22.57
C TYR A 174 9.32 -2.11 -21.27
N GLN A 175 10.65 -2.25 -21.33
CA GLN A 175 11.48 -2.40 -20.12
C GLN A 175 11.43 -1.16 -19.22
N SER A 176 11.48 0.05 -19.81
CA SER A 176 11.36 1.30 -19.04
C SER A 176 10.00 1.42 -18.36
N PHE A 177 8.92 1.11 -19.06
CA PHE A 177 7.57 1.14 -18.50
C PHE A 177 7.38 0.09 -17.41
N ALA A 178 7.85 -1.14 -17.64
CA ALA A 178 7.77 -2.22 -16.64
C ALA A 178 8.57 -1.90 -15.38
N LEU A 179 9.76 -1.29 -15.51
CA LEU A 179 10.56 -0.84 -14.38
C LEU A 179 9.85 0.26 -13.59
N CYS A 180 9.31 1.27 -14.27
CA CYS A 180 8.53 2.34 -13.63
C CYS A 180 7.31 1.77 -12.90
N LEU A 181 6.59 0.85 -13.53
CA LEU A 181 5.45 0.15 -12.93
C LEU A 181 5.87 -0.62 -11.67
N CYS A 182 6.98 -1.36 -11.72
CA CYS A 182 7.52 -2.11 -10.60
C CYS A 182 7.88 -1.20 -9.42
N ALA A 183 8.62 -0.12 -9.68
CA ALA A 183 9.02 0.85 -8.66
C ALA A 183 7.80 1.51 -7.97
N ASN A 184 6.86 2.02 -8.77
CA ASN A 184 5.64 2.64 -8.27
C ASN A 184 4.76 1.67 -7.49
N SER A 185 4.69 0.41 -7.91
CA SER A 185 3.92 -0.61 -7.22
C SER A 185 4.54 -1.00 -5.88
N SER A 186 5.88 -1.06 -5.79
CA SER A 186 6.57 -1.31 -4.53
C SER A 186 6.30 -0.18 -3.53
N VAL A 187 6.44 1.08 -3.94
CA VAL A 187 6.16 2.26 -3.10
C VAL A 187 4.70 2.27 -2.66
N ALA A 188 3.76 1.98 -3.56
CA ALA A 188 2.35 1.96 -3.24
C ALA A 188 2.01 0.87 -2.20
N HIS A 189 2.63 -0.32 -2.31
CA HIS A 189 2.48 -1.39 -1.33
C HIS A 189 3.10 -1.02 0.03
N GLU A 190 4.34 -0.52 0.05
CA GLU A 190 5.04 -0.17 1.29
C GLU A 190 4.36 0.98 2.04
N THR A 191 3.93 2.01 1.32
CA THR A 191 3.18 3.13 1.91
C THR A 191 1.79 2.72 2.36
N LEU A 192 1.14 1.75 1.70
CA LEU A 192 -0.12 1.17 2.19
C LEU A 192 0.08 0.47 3.54
N ILE A 193 1.07 -0.43 3.64
CA ILE A 193 1.33 -1.17 4.88
C ILE A 193 1.76 -0.22 6.01
N SER A 194 2.70 0.69 5.74
CA SER A 194 3.13 1.69 6.71
C SER A 194 1.97 2.60 7.13
N GLY A 195 1.15 3.03 6.17
CA GLY A 195 -0.06 3.81 6.43
C GLY A 195 -1.03 3.08 7.35
N LEU A 196 -1.28 1.79 7.10
CA LEU A 196 -2.12 0.95 7.96
C LEU A 196 -1.54 0.84 9.37
N MET A 197 -0.23 0.66 9.52
CA MET A 197 0.43 0.67 10.83
C MET A 197 0.27 2.01 11.55
N ILE A 198 0.40 3.13 10.84
CA ILE A 198 0.20 4.47 11.42
C ILE A 198 -1.25 4.65 11.90
N GLN A 199 -2.23 4.10 11.18
CA GLN A 199 -3.63 4.12 11.62
C GLN A 199 -3.85 3.31 12.90
N ILE A 200 -3.15 2.17 13.07
CA ILE A 200 -3.18 1.44 14.34
C ILE A 200 -2.65 2.31 15.47
N CYS A 201 -1.51 2.97 15.26
CA CYS A 201 -0.93 3.85 16.28
C CYS A 201 -1.91 4.97 16.68
N ALA A 202 -2.64 5.53 15.71
CA ALA A 202 -3.69 6.52 16.00
C ALA A 202 -4.78 5.94 16.90
N GLN A 203 -5.26 4.73 16.62
CA GLN A 203 -6.29 4.06 17.43
C GLN A 203 -5.78 3.69 18.83
N PHE A 204 -4.51 3.30 18.98
CA PHE A 204 -3.91 3.10 20.30
C PHE A 204 -3.82 4.40 21.09
N GLU A 205 -3.43 5.50 20.46
CA GLU A 205 -3.38 6.80 21.13
C GLU A 205 -4.77 7.26 21.59
N ILE A 206 -5.80 7.05 20.76
CA ILE A 206 -7.22 7.30 21.12
C ILE A 206 -7.64 6.42 22.30
N LEU A 207 -7.29 5.14 22.28
CA LEU A 207 -7.60 4.23 23.39
C LEU A 207 -6.94 4.69 24.70
N CYS A 208 -5.67 5.12 24.65
CA CYS A 208 -4.96 5.68 25.80
C CYS A 208 -5.63 6.95 26.32
N HIS A 209 -6.06 7.84 25.43
CA HIS A 209 -6.79 9.05 25.78
C HIS A 209 -8.11 8.73 26.51
N ARG A 210 -8.91 7.80 25.98
CA ARG A 210 -10.15 7.34 26.63
C ARG A 210 -9.90 6.70 27.99
N ALA A 211 -8.84 5.91 28.13
CA ALA A 211 -8.46 5.31 29.40
C ALA A 211 -8.04 6.38 30.44
N HIS A 212 -7.41 7.47 30.00
CA HIS A 212 -7.00 8.56 30.88
C HIS A 212 -8.19 9.40 31.38
N ILE A 213 -9.19 9.62 30.52
CA ILE A 213 -10.41 10.38 30.86
C ILE A 213 -11.44 9.53 31.63
N LEU A 214 -11.33 8.19 31.56
CA LEU A 214 -12.19 7.23 32.28
C LEU A 214 -12.51 7.60 33.75
N PRO A 215 -11.53 7.88 34.63
CA PRO A 215 -11.82 8.24 36.02
C PRO A 215 -12.64 9.53 36.17
N ILE A 216 -12.51 10.48 35.23
CA ILE A 216 -13.28 11.72 35.21
C ILE A 216 -14.73 11.41 34.83
N LEU A 217 -14.94 10.58 33.81
CA LEU A 217 -16.27 10.16 33.37
C LEU A 217 -17.01 9.36 34.46
N LEU A 218 -16.30 8.50 35.20
CA LEU A 218 -16.88 7.75 36.31
C LEU A 218 -17.32 8.69 37.45
N LYS A 219 -16.49 9.67 37.83
CA LYS A 219 -16.87 10.69 38.83
C LYS A 219 -18.04 11.56 38.38
N GLN A 220 -18.14 11.86 37.09
CA GLN A 220 -19.28 12.61 36.55
C GLN A 220 -20.55 11.75 36.52
N ALA A 221 -20.45 10.48 36.13
CA ALA A 221 -21.56 9.54 36.17
C ALA A 221 -22.09 9.33 37.60
N GLU A 222 -21.22 9.37 38.61
CA GLU A 222 -21.62 9.34 40.02
C GLU A 222 -22.45 10.58 40.40
N LYS A 223 -22.01 11.78 40.01
CA LYS A 223 -22.74 13.04 40.26
C LYS A 223 -24.08 13.12 39.54
N ASP A 224 -24.16 12.60 38.32
CA ASP A 224 -25.35 12.69 37.46
C ASP A 224 -26.33 11.52 37.68
N SER A 225 -26.07 10.64 38.66
CA SER A 225 -26.90 9.46 38.93
C SER A 225 -28.01 9.76 39.93
N GLU A 226 -29.24 9.42 39.55
CA GLU A 226 -30.41 9.57 40.43
C GLU A 226 -30.57 8.37 41.39
N SER A 227 -29.95 7.24 41.07
CA SER A 227 -29.99 6.03 41.90
C SER A 227 -28.72 5.19 41.79
N LYS A 228 -28.47 4.34 42.79
CA LYS A 228 -27.37 3.35 42.78
C LYS A 228 -27.47 2.38 41.58
N GLN A 229 -28.67 2.13 41.07
CA GLN A 229 -28.90 1.24 39.94
C GLN A 229 -28.58 1.93 38.60
N ASP A 230 -28.90 3.22 38.49
CA ASP A 230 -28.53 4.06 37.34
C ASP A 230 -27.00 4.22 37.26
N LEU A 231 -26.34 4.54 38.38
CA LEU A 231 -24.87 4.62 38.48
C LEU A 231 -24.19 3.34 37.96
N ARG A 232 -24.58 2.17 38.49
CA ARG A 232 -24.02 0.87 38.05
C ARG A 232 -24.23 0.62 36.56
N THR A 233 -25.35 1.09 36.00
CA THR A 233 -25.64 0.93 34.57
C THR A 233 -24.70 1.80 33.74
N ARG A 234 -24.52 3.08 34.11
CA ARG A 234 -23.61 4.01 33.42
C ARG A 234 -22.16 3.58 33.49
N GLU A 235 -21.67 3.17 34.66
CA GLU A 235 -20.30 2.66 34.81
C GLU A 235 -20.03 1.44 33.92
N LYS A 236 -20.97 0.47 33.93
CA LYS A 236 -20.88 -0.71 33.07
C LYS A 236 -20.84 -0.35 31.59
N LEU A 237 -21.61 0.65 31.15
CA LEU A 237 -21.63 1.08 29.75
C LEU A 237 -20.28 1.68 29.33
N ILE A 238 -19.71 2.56 30.15
CA ILE A 238 -18.42 3.23 29.88
C ILE A 238 -17.29 2.19 29.81
N VAL A 239 -17.20 1.30 30.80
CA VAL A 239 -16.18 0.24 30.84
C VAL A 239 -16.35 -0.74 29.69
N ARG A 240 -17.59 -1.13 29.35
CA ARG A 240 -17.88 -2.01 28.22
C ARG A 240 -17.41 -1.40 26.90
N ASP A 241 -17.65 -0.11 26.69
CA ASP A 241 -17.24 0.58 25.46
C ASP A 241 -15.71 0.60 25.31
N LEU A 242 -14.97 0.87 26.39
CA LEU A 242 -13.51 0.83 26.40
C LEU A 242 -12.98 -0.58 26.08
N ILE A 243 -13.54 -1.61 26.72
CA ILE A 243 -13.17 -3.02 26.46
C ILE A 243 -13.46 -3.38 25.01
N GLN A 244 -14.61 -2.97 24.46
CA GLN A 244 -14.95 -3.24 23.07
C GLN A 244 -13.97 -2.55 22.12
N HIS A 245 -13.61 -1.28 22.36
CA HIS A 245 -12.60 -0.59 21.56
C HIS A 245 -11.25 -1.32 21.61
N HIS A 246 -10.75 -1.69 22.80
CA HIS A 246 -9.52 -2.45 22.95
C HIS A 246 -9.57 -3.79 22.18
N LEU A 247 -10.66 -4.54 22.27
CA LEU A 247 -10.86 -5.79 21.52
C LEU A 247 -10.84 -5.56 20.00
N TYR A 248 -11.40 -4.45 19.53
CA TYR A 248 -11.34 -4.08 18.11
C TYR A 248 -9.91 -3.79 17.65
N VAL A 249 -9.16 -2.98 18.39
CA VAL A 249 -7.75 -2.69 18.09
C VAL A 249 -6.92 -3.98 18.10
N TYR A 250 -7.11 -4.83 19.11
CA TYR A 250 -6.43 -6.12 19.20
C TYR A 250 -6.75 -7.02 18.00
N LYS A 251 -8.04 -7.15 17.65
CA LYS A 251 -8.47 -7.92 16.48
C LYS A 251 -7.88 -7.35 15.19
N TRP A 252 -7.78 -6.04 15.07
CA TRP A 252 -7.21 -5.38 13.91
C TRP A 252 -5.74 -5.73 13.72
N VAL A 253 -4.95 -5.65 14.79
CA VAL A 253 -3.53 -6.04 14.79
C VAL A 253 -3.36 -7.51 14.40
N PHE A 254 -4.16 -8.40 14.97
CA PHE A 254 -4.10 -9.83 14.63
C PHE A 254 -4.62 -10.13 13.21
N THR A 255 -5.55 -9.32 12.72
CA THR A 255 -6.05 -9.37 11.35
C THR A 255 -5.05 -8.72 10.35
N GLY A 256 -4.01 -8.03 10.82
CA GLY A 256 -2.92 -7.50 10.00
C GLY A 256 -1.86 -8.54 9.62
N ASN A 257 -1.53 -9.46 10.54
CA ASN A 257 -0.55 -10.55 10.34
C ASN A 257 -1.07 -11.66 9.42
#